data_AF-A0A0A9DWZ1-F1
#
_entry.id   AF-A0A0A9DWZ1-F1
#
_cell.length_a   1.000
_cell.length_b   1.000
_cell.length_c   1.000
_cell.angle_alpha   90.00
_cell.angle_beta   90.00
_cell.angle_gamma   90.00
#
_symmetry.space_group_name_H-M   'P 1'
#
loop_
_entity.id
_entity.type
_entity.pdbx_description
1 polymer ?
#
loop_
_entity_poly.entity_id
_entity_poly.type
_entity_poly.pdbx_seq_one_letter_code
_entity_poly.pdbx_strand_id
1 'polypeptide(L)'
;MAPRMVEIPRSTFNFDFEYERKILAEAEKENPNWNKFVVERQAPQLVPQQTRPASSGDPVVDKYVAMGLGREAVSFAVLNYRDNAAKVKEFVKSYNILHEMGFTSPNVPELLAIHDNDPDKVIQRLLSSPS
;
A
#
# COMPACT_ATOMS: atom_id res chain seq x y z
N MET A 1 23.54 12.06 -29.48
CA MET A 1 23.18 11.53 -28.15
C MET A 1 22.12 10.45 -28.35
N ALA A 2 22.33 9.24 -27.86
CA ALA A 2 21.38 8.12 -28.01
C ALA A 2 20.28 8.21 -26.93
N PRO A 3 19.01 7.87 -27.26
CA PRO A 3 17.91 7.94 -26.30
C PRO A 3 18.08 6.86 -25.23
N ARG A 4 17.95 7.25 -23.96
CA ARG A 4 18.01 6.34 -22.82
C ARG A 4 16.62 5.73 -22.66
N MET A 5 16.41 4.51 -23.16
CA MET A 5 15.18 3.76 -22.90
C MET A 5 15.15 3.42 -21.40
N VAL A 6 14.20 4.01 -20.67
CA VAL A 6 13.91 3.60 -19.29
C VAL A 6 13.30 2.21 -19.38
N GLU A 7 13.98 1.20 -18.87
CA GLU A 7 13.47 -0.17 -18.86
C GLU A 7 12.20 -0.23 -18.01
N ILE A 8 11.04 -0.33 -18.66
CA ILE A 8 9.76 -0.54 -18.00
C ILE A 8 9.84 -1.92 -17.33
N PRO A 9 9.64 -2.03 -16.01
CA PRO A 9 9.58 -3.33 -15.34
C PRO A 9 8.50 -4.18 -15.99
N ARG A 10 8.91 -5.23 -16.72
CA ARG A 10 7.98 -6.18 -17.30
C ARG A 10 7.39 -6.99 -16.15
N SER A 11 6.06 -7.05 -16.08
CA SER A 11 5.38 -7.89 -15.09
C SER A 11 5.84 -9.34 -15.26
N THR A 12 6.42 -9.93 -14.22
CA THR A 12 6.77 -11.36 -14.17
C THR A 12 5.57 -12.19 -13.71
N PHE A 13 4.36 -11.83 -14.17
CA PHE A 13 3.16 -12.60 -13.88
C PHE A 13 3.26 -13.97 -14.56
N ASN A 14 3.24 -15.02 -13.77
CA ASN A 14 3.15 -16.40 -14.26
C ASN A 14 1.74 -16.90 -13.96
N PHE A 15 1.04 -17.36 -15.00
CA PHE A 15 -0.29 -17.94 -14.86
C PHE A 15 -0.16 -19.40 -14.42
N ASP A 16 -0.83 -19.76 -13.32
CA ASP A 16 -0.88 -21.12 -12.79
C ASP A 16 -2.31 -21.66 -12.90
N PHE A 17 -2.54 -22.54 -13.88
CA PHE A 17 -3.83 -23.16 -14.14
C PHE A 17 -4.33 -24.03 -12.97
N GLU A 18 -3.42 -24.64 -12.20
CA GLU A 18 -3.81 -25.44 -11.03
C GLU A 18 -4.29 -24.54 -9.89
N TYR A 19 -3.66 -23.37 -9.74
CA TYR A 19 -4.09 -22.35 -8.78
C TYR A 19 -5.47 -21.75 -9.16
N GLU A 20 -5.68 -21.45 -10.44
CA GLU A 20 -7.00 -21.02 -10.95
C GLU A 20 -8.07 -22.09 -10.70
N ARG A 21 -7.78 -23.36 -11.01
CA ARG A 21 -8.74 -24.46 -10.78
C ARG A 21 -9.16 -24.56 -9.32
N LYS A 22 -8.22 -24.36 -8.39
CA LYS A 22 -8.52 -24.34 -6.94
C LYS A 22 -9.42 -23.16 -6.58
N ILE A 23 -9.18 -21.98 -7.13
CA ILE A 23 -10.02 -20.78 -6.91
C ILE A 23 -11.45 -21.03 -7.40
N LEU A 24 -11.60 -21.53 -8.63
CA LEU A 24 -12.91 -21.83 -9.22
C LEU A 24 -13.68 -22.85 -8.39
N ALA A 25 -13.02 -23.93 -7.95
CA ALA A 25 -13.63 -24.94 -7.11
C ALA A 25 -14.05 -24.42 -5.72
N GLU A 26 -13.31 -23.47 -5.13
CA GLU A 26 -13.72 -22.88 -3.84
C GLU A 26 -14.89 -21.90 -4.01
N ALA A 27 -14.95 -21.17 -5.12
CA ALA A 27 -16.05 -20.27 -5.42
C ALA A 27 -17.40 -21.01 -5.58
N GLU A 28 -17.37 -22.28 -6.00
CA GLU A 28 -18.57 -23.13 -6.16
C GLU A 28 -19.10 -23.67 -4.82
N LYS A 29 -18.35 -23.56 -3.72
CA LYS A 29 -18.80 -24.07 -2.42
C LYS A 29 -19.85 -23.15 -1.78
N GLU A 30 -20.78 -23.76 -1.05
CA GLU A 30 -21.80 -23.05 -0.27
C GLU A 30 -21.21 -22.12 0.81
N ASN A 31 -20.00 -22.43 1.30
CA ASN A 31 -19.23 -21.58 2.21
C ASN A 31 -17.78 -21.43 1.70
N PRO A 32 -17.51 -20.41 0.85
CA PRO A 32 -16.19 -20.16 0.30
C PRO A 32 -15.20 -19.64 1.35
N ASN A 33 -14.08 -20.34 1.53
CA ASN A 33 -12.99 -19.91 2.39
C ASN A 33 -11.90 -19.18 1.59
N TRP A 34 -12.10 -17.88 1.37
CA TRP A 34 -11.18 -17.02 0.61
C TRP A 34 -9.85 -16.74 1.33
N ASN A 35 -9.82 -16.84 2.66
CA ASN A 35 -8.61 -16.55 3.45
C ASN A 35 -7.43 -17.47 3.10
N LYS A 36 -7.69 -18.68 2.59
CA LYS A 36 -6.63 -19.60 2.16
C LYS A 36 -5.87 -19.11 0.91
N PHE A 37 -6.53 -18.37 0.01
CA PHE A 37 -5.90 -17.85 -1.22
C PHE A 37 -5.20 -16.51 -1.04
N VAL A 38 -5.50 -15.79 0.04
CA VAL A 38 -4.82 -14.53 0.38
C VAL A 38 -3.39 -14.82 0.86
N VAL A 39 -3.16 -15.94 1.53
CA VAL A 39 -1.86 -16.34 2.09
C VAL A 39 -1.02 -17.13 1.07
N GLU A 40 -1.64 -17.91 0.18
CA GLU A 40 -0.92 -18.77 -0.80
C GLU A 40 -0.25 -17.98 -1.96
N ARG A 41 -0.43 -16.66 -2.06
CA ARG A 41 0.38 -15.81 -2.97
C ARG A 41 1.83 -15.61 -2.50
N GLN A 42 2.20 -16.13 -1.33
CA GLN A 42 3.49 -15.87 -0.69
C GLN A 42 4.49 -17.03 -0.71
N ALA A 43 4.17 -18.16 -1.35
CA ALA A 43 5.11 -19.27 -1.50
C ALA A 43 5.51 -19.49 -2.96
N PRO A 44 6.55 -18.80 -3.46
CA PRO A 44 7.33 -19.34 -4.57
C PRO A 44 8.02 -20.62 -4.08
N GLN A 45 7.85 -21.70 -4.83
CA GLN A 45 8.62 -22.92 -4.63
C GLN A 45 10.13 -22.63 -4.62
N LEU A 46 10.80 -23.34 -3.71
CA LEU A 46 12.22 -23.34 -3.40
C LEU A 46 13.11 -23.31 -4.65
N VAL A 47 13.60 -22.11 -5.00
CA VAL A 47 14.95 -21.98 -5.54
C VAL A 47 15.87 -21.61 -4.36
N PRO A 48 17.14 -22.04 -4.30
CA PRO A 48 18.03 -21.72 -3.19
C PRO A 48 18.27 -20.21 -3.18
N GLN A 49 17.40 -19.48 -2.50
CA GLN A 49 17.57 -18.06 -2.26
C GLN A 49 18.75 -17.93 -1.31
N GLN A 50 19.85 -17.42 -1.87
CA GLN A 50 20.79 -16.60 -1.10
C GLN A 50 20.00 -15.80 -0.08
N THR A 51 20.44 -15.87 1.17
CA THR A 51 20.11 -14.97 2.27
C THR A 51 19.98 -13.53 1.76
N ARG A 52 18.77 -13.14 1.39
CA ARG A 52 18.38 -11.73 1.29
C ARG A 52 17.84 -11.37 2.67
N PRO A 53 18.44 -10.39 3.36
CA PRO A 53 17.89 -9.96 4.63
C PRO A 53 16.45 -9.47 4.41
N ALA A 54 15.54 -9.95 5.25
CA ALA A 54 14.19 -9.44 5.33
C ALA A 54 14.24 -7.92 5.58
N SER A 55 13.36 -7.20 4.88
CA SER A 55 13.07 -5.78 5.04
C SER A 55 14.24 -4.82 4.81
N SER A 56 14.33 -4.29 3.59
CA SER A 56 14.85 -2.94 3.35
C SER A 56 13.76 -1.88 3.58
N GLY A 57 12.89 -2.10 4.57
CA GLY A 57 11.91 -1.13 5.03
C GLY A 57 12.54 -0.22 6.08
N ASP A 58 12.13 1.05 6.11
CA ASP A 58 12.50 1.95 7.21
C ASP A 58 12.04 1.32 8.54
N PRO A 59 12.94 1.10 9.53
CA PRO A 59 12.58 0.50 10.82
C PRO A 59 11.44 1.23 11.53
N VAL A 60 11.32 2.54 11.30
CA VAL A 60 10.25 3.37 11.86
C VAL A 60 8.91 3.02 11.19
N VAL A 61 8.89 2.82 9.88
CA VAL A 61 7.68 2.40 9.15
C VAL A 61 7.24 1.02 9.61
N ASP A 62 8.17 0.06 9.70
CA ASP A 62 7.84 -1.31 10.12
C ASP A 62 7.27 -1.38 11.54
N LYS A 63 7.76 -0.53 12.46
CA LYS A 63 7.19 -0.36 13.80
C LYS A 63 5.71 0.03 13.77
N TYR A 64 5.34 1.03 12.96
CA TYR A 64 3.95 1.49 12.86
C TYR A 64 3.05 0.49 12.11
N VAL A 65 3.59 -0.23 11.14
CA VAL A 65 2.87 -1.31 10.45
C VAL A 65 2.60 -2.47 11.40
N ALA A 66 3.54 -2.83 12.27
CA ALA A 66 3.33 -3.84 13.31
C ALA A 66 2.24 -3.43 14.33
N MET A 67 1.96 -2.13 14.47
CA MET A 67 0.83 -1.61 15.25
C MET A 67 -0.51 -1.66 14.52
N GLY A 68 -0.55 -2.22 13.30
CA GLY A 68 -1.76 -2.34 12.48
C GLY A 68 -2.08 -1.14 11.60
N LEU A 69 -1.16 -0.18 11.44
CA LEU A 69 -1.34 0.96 10.55
C LEU A 69 -0.96 0.60 9.10
N GLY A 70 -1.66 1.21 8.14
CA GLY A 70 -1.42 0.94 6.71
C GLY A 70 -0.04 1.41 6.24
N ARG A 71 0.74 0.51 5.63
CA ARG A 71 2.15 0.77 5.21
C ARG A 71 2.30 2.00 4.33
N GLU A 72 1.38 2.22 3.40
CA GLU A 72 1.43 3.34 2.46
C GLU A 72 1.30 4.69 3.19
N ALA A 73 0.21 4.89 3.92
CA ALA A 73 -0.02 6.10 4.71
C ALA A 73 1.08 6.33 5.75
N VAL A 74 1.56 5.28 6.40
CA VAL A 74 2.68 5.36 7.35
C VAL A 74 3.96 5.82 6.65
N SER A 75 4.25 5.34 5.44
CA SER A 75 5.46 5.74 4.72
C SER A 75 5.46 7.24 4.41
N PHE A 76 4.31 7.79 3.97
CA PHE A 76 4.15 9.23 3.77
C PHE A 76 4.24 10.01 5.08
N ALA A 77 3.61 9.51 6.15
CA ALA A 77 3.63 10.16 7.45
C ALA A 77 5.04 10.21 8.05
N VAL A 78 5.79 9.12 8.00
CA VAL A 78 7.17 9.03 8.52
C VAL A 78 8.11 9.93 7.72
N LEU A 79 7.88 10.10 6.42
CA LEU A 79 8.67 11.03 5.60
C LEU A 79 8.50 12.49 6.04
N ASN A 80 7.29 12.89 6.44
CA ASN A 80 6.97 14.27 6.84
C ASN A 80 7.19 14.54 8.33
N TYR A 81 6.85 13.58 9.20
CA TYR A 81 6.82 13.75 10.66
C TYR A 81 7.85 12.90 11.41
N ARG A 82 8.61 12.05 10.70
CA ARG A 82 9.58 11.10 11.30
C ARG A 82 8.89 10.17 12.31
N ASP A 83 9.58 9.79 13.39
CA ASP A 83 9.03 8.94 14.45
C ASP A 83 8.16 9.73 15.46
N ASN A 84 7.23 10.55 14.96
CA ASN A 84 6.23 11.22 15.81
C ASN A 84 4.94 10.41 15.83
N ALA A 85 4.78 9.58 16.86
CA ALA A 85 3.65 8.65 16.96
C ALA A 85 2.27 9.32 16.95
N ALA A 86 2.13 10.54 17.50
CA ALA A 86 0.87 11.26 17.49
C ALA A 86 0.52 11.72 16.06
N LYS A 87 1.47 12.38 15.39
CA LYS A 87 1.28 12.90 14.03
C LYS A 87 1.15 11.79 12.99
N VAL A 88 1.88 10.68 13.14
CA VAL A 88 1.75 9.53 12.23
C VAL A 88 0.36 8.90 12.33
N LYS A 89 -0.17 8.70 13.54
CA LYS A 89 -1.52 8.16 13.74
C LYS A 89 -2.60 9.10 13.19
N GLU A 90 -2.43 10.40 13.41
CA GLU A 90 -3.34 11.43 12.90
C GLU A 90 -3.36 11.45 11.37
N PHE A 91 -2.18 11.48 10.74
CA PHE A 91 -2.04 11.44 9.27
C PHE A 91 -2.70 10.19 8.68
N VAL A 92 -2.42 9.01 9.23
CA VAL A 92 -2.99 7.74 8.74
C VAL A 92 -4.51 7.74 8.84
N LYS A 93 -5.06 8.26 9.95
CA LYS A 93 -6.51 8.41 10.12
C LYS A 93 -7.11 9.33 9.06
N SER A 94 -6.58 10.54 8.89
CA SER A 94 -7.10 11.51 7.92
C SER A 94 -6.95 11.02 6.48
N TYR A 95 -5.82 10.37 6.16
CA TYR A 95 -5.61 9.73 4.86
C TYR A 95 -6.66 8.66 4.55
N ASN A 96 -6.95 7.77 5.50
CA ASN A 96 -7.97 6.74 5.32
C ASN A 96 -9.36 7.34 5.11
N ILE A 97 -9.75 8.35 5.89
CA ILE A 97 -11.04 9.04 5.73
C ILE A 97 -11.17 9.61 4.31
N LEU A 98 -10.14 10.29 3.81
CA LEU A 98 -10.13 10.86 2.47
C LEU A 98 -10.22 9.77 1.39
N HIS A 99 -9.51 8.66 1.58
CA HIS A 99 -9.54 7.53 0.67
C HIS A 99 -10.91 6.84 0.65
N GLU A 100 -11.57 6.69 1.80
CA GLU A 100 -12.96 6.19 1.92
C GLU A 100 -13.97 7.13 1.25
N MET A 101 -13.72 8.45 1.26
CA MET A 101 -14.50 9.44 0.53
C MET A 101 -14.22 9.47 -0.99
N GLY A 102 -13.24 8.70 -1.47
CA GLY A 102 -12.86 8.62 -2.88
C GLY A 102 -11.79 9.62 -3.31
N PHE A 103 -11.24 10.42 -2.39
CA PHE A 103 -10.09 11.29 -2.66
C PHE A 103 -8.81 10.44 -2.69
N THR A 104 -8.55 9.84 -3.84
CA THR A 104 -7.38 8.96 -4.09
C THR A 104 -6.29 9.66 -4.91
N SER A 105 -6.40 10.98 -5.09
CA SER A 105 -5.42 11.78 -5.84
C SER A 105 -4.02 11.69 -5.21
N PRO A 106 -2.95 11.64 -6.01
CA PRO A 106 -1.58 11.51 -5.51
C PRO A 106 -1.12 12.71 -4.66
N ASN A 107 -1.82 13.84 -4.75
CA ASN A 107 -1.54 15.06 -3.98
C ASN A 107 -2.10 15.02 -2.55
N VAL A 108 -2.98 14.05 -2.22
CA VAL A 108 -3.63 13.97 -0.89
C VAL A 108 -2.60 13.86 0.25
N PRO A 109 -1.58 12.98 0.19
CA PRO A 109 -0.53 12.92 1.21
C PRO A 109 0.19 14.25 1.43
N GLU A 110 0.51 14.96 0.35
CA GLU A 110 1.25 16.23 0.42
C GLU A 110 0.37 17.32 1.05
N LEU A 111 -0.89 17.42 0.61
CA LEU A 111 -1.85 18.37 1.17
C LEU A 111 -2.13 18.10 2.64
N LEU A 112 -2.23 16.84 3.06
CA LEU A 112 -2.35 16.48 4.47
C LEU A 112 -1.15 16.98 5.28
N ALA A 113 0.08 16.81 4.77
CA ALA A 113 1.27 17.30 5.46
C ALA A 113 1.28 18.84 5.58
N ILE A 114 0.87 19.55 4.53
CA ILE A 114 0.80 21.02 4.48
C ILE A 114 -0.29 21.57 5.41
N HIS A 115 -1.43 20.88 5.51
CA HIS A 115 -2.59 21.31 6.28
C HIS A 115 -2.66 20.71 7.68
N ASP A 116 -1.54 20.23 8.22
CA ASP A 116 -1.41 19.66 9.56
C ASP A 116 -2.40 18.51 9.84
N ASN A 117 -2.54 17.60 8.87
CA ASN A 117 -3.42 16.43 8.90
C ASN A 117 -4.93 16.74 8.94
N ASP A 118 -5.34 17.97 8.64
CA ASP A 118 -6.75 18.40 8.63
C ASP A 118 -7.45 17.96 7.33
N PRO A 119 -8.35 16.95 7.36
CA PRO A 119 -8.99 16.44 6.16
C PRO A 119 -9.95 17.45 5.53
N ASP A 120 -10.60 18.31 6.32
CA ASP A 120 -11.57 19.29 5.82
C ASP A 120 -10.88 20.37 4.97
N LYS A 121 -9.73 20.85 5.42
CA LYS A 121 -8.92 21.80 4.63
C LYS A 121 -8.40 21.19 3.34
N VAL A 122 -8.00 19.91 3.38
CA VAL A 122 -7.56 19.18 2.18
C VAL A 122 -8.71 19.03 1.19
N ILE A 123 -9.91 18.65 1.65
CA ILE A 123 -11.12 18.56 0.82
C ILE A 123 -11.43 19.92 0.19
N GLN A 124 -11.45 20.99 0.98
CA GLN A 124 -11.70 22.33 0.47
C GLN A 124 -10.70 22.72 -0.62
N ARG A 125 -9.42 22.42 -0.43
CA ARG A 125 -8.36 22.71 -1.41
C ARG A 125 -8.52 21.91 -2.70
N LEU A 126 -8.86 20.62 -2.58
CA LEU A 126 -9.09 19.73 -3.72
C LEU A 126 -10.31 20.15 -4.53
N LEU A 127 -11.41 20.56 -3.86
CA LEU A 127 -12.61 21.04 -4.53
C LEU A 127 -12.45 22.43 -5.16
N SER A 128 -11.59 23.26 -4.58
CA SER A 128 -11.30 24.62 -5.10
C SER A 128 -10.37 24.61 -6.31
N SER A 129 -9.69 23.49 -6.58
CA SER A 129 -8.76 23.34 -7.69
C SER A 129 -9.42 22.45 -8.76
N PRO A 130 -10.04 23.00 -9.81
CA PRO A 130 -10.61 22.18 -10.87
C PRO A 130 -9.49 21.39 -11.56
N SER A 131 -9.72 20.08 -11.74
CA SER A 131 -8.84 19.14 -12.47
C SER A 131 -8.61 19.54 -13.93
#